data_AF-A0A7S0FUK9-F1
#
_entry.id   AF-A0A7S0FUK9-F1
#
_cell.length_a   1.000
_cell.length_b   1.000
_cell.length_c   1.000
_cell.angle_alpha   90.00
_cell.angle_beta   90.00
_cell.angle_gamma   90.00
#
_symmetry.space_group_name_H-M   'P 1'
#
loop_
_entity.id
_entity.type
_entity.pdbx_description
1 polymer ?
#
loop_
_entity_poly.entity_id
_entity_poly.type
_entity_poly.pdbx_seq_one_letter_code
_entity_poly.pdbx_strand_id
1 'polypeptide(L)'
;ADPALADGEQAKPKDDEAPEKNKEEARAEAQEARAQMASDFALYLARLSKAESATQVDDAVVEFFHNFNTRANRRALAQQFLAVPRTKLHLLAPHSRFIAVVAPYLKEVPQQVLAGLQQELEQMIAEKDPIAIESKI
;
A
#
# COMPACT_ATOMS: atom_id res chain seq x y z
N ALA A 1 -49.81 39.36 -54.17
CA ALA A 1 -50.11 40.14 -52.95
C ALA A 1 -49.26 39.56 -51.84
N ASP A 2 -48.16 40.26 -51.57
CA ASP A 2 -47.24 40.20 -50.41
C ASP A 2 -47.93 40.17 -49.03
N PRO A 3 -47.21 40.15 -47.88
CA PRO A 3 -45.98 39.43 -47.49
C PRO A 3 -46.04 38.91 -46.02
N ALA A 4 -45.02 38.19 -45.52
CA ALA A 4 -44.59 38.27 -44.12
C ALA A 4 -43.20 37.63 -43.92
N LEU A 5 -42.18 38.48 -43.76
CA LEU A 5 -40.91 38.16 -43.10
C LEU A 5 -41.11 38.20 -41.57
N ALA A 6 -40.43 37.31 -40.84
CA ALA A 6 -39.94 37.53 -39.48
C ALA A 6 -38.79 36.52 -39.27
N ASP A 7 -37.53 36.91 -39.47
CA ASP A 7 -36.61 37.58 -38.53
C ASP A 7 -36.07 36.64 -37.43
N GLY A 8 -34.78 36.81 -37.18
CA GLY A 8 -33.91 35.77 -36.64
C GLY A 8 -33.93 35.61 -35.13
N GLU A 9 -33.46 34.44 -34.68
CA GLU A 9 -32.86 34.35 -33.36
C GLU A 9 -31.68 33.37 -33.40
N GLN A 10 -30.47 33.93 -33.48
CA GLN A 10 -29.22 33.26 -33.19
C GLN A 10 -29.11 33.09 -31.67
N ALA A 11 -29.22 31.86 -31.18
CA ALA A 11 -28.82 31.51 -29.82
C ALA A 11 -27.29 31.30 -29.79
N LYS A 12 -26.56 32.33 -29.37
CA LYS A 12 -25.15 32.24 -28.95
C LYS A 12 -25.03 31.48 -27.62
N PRO A 13 -23.89 30.80 -27.37
CA PRO A 13 -23.69 29.94 -26.21
C PRO A 13 -23.64 30.77 -24.92
N LYS A 14 -24.27 30.25 -23.85
CA LYS A 14 -24.07 30.78 -22.49
C LYS A 14 -22.77 30.20 -21.96
N ASP A 15 -21.80 31.08 -21.75
CA ASP A 15 -20.66 30.86 -20.87
C ASP A 15 -21.19 30.70 -19.42
N ASP A 16 -21.14 29.47 -18.90
CA ASP A 16 -21.31 29.18 -17.47
C ASP A 16 -19.92 29.04 -16.82
N GLU A 17 -19.34 30.18 -16.43
CA GLU A 17 -18.20 30.25 -15.51
C GLU A 17 -18.68 29.98 -14.07
N ALA A 18 -18.66 28.70 -13.65
CA ALA A 18 -18.29 28.19 -12.31
C ALA A 18 -18.74 26.72 -12.15
N PRO A 19 -17.79 25.80 -11.85
CA PRO A 19 -17.71 25.30 -10.48
C PRO A 19 -16.25 25.01 -10.04
N GLU A 20 -15.31 25.95 -10.20
CA GLU A 20 -13.94 25.71 -9.76
C GLU A 20 -13.79 25.58 -8.24
N LYS A 21 -14.56 26.36 -7.44
CA LYS A 21 -14.51 26.28 -5.96
C LYS A 21 -14.89 24.91 -5.39
N ASN A 22 -15.93 24.28 -5.96
CA ASN A 22 -16.41 22.97 -5.50
C ASN A 22 -15.42 21.84 -5.86
N LYS A 23 -14.60 22.04 -6.90
CA LYS A 23 -13.59 21.07 -7.35
C LYS A 23 -12.33 21.14 -6.50
N GLU A 24 -11.98 22.33 -6.01
CA GLU A 24 -10.81 22.54 -5.14
C GLU A 24 -11.07 22.03 -3.71
N GLU A 25 -12.26 22.26 -3.16
CA GLU A 25 -12.70 21.71 -1.87
C GLU A 25 -12.76 20.17 -1.89
N ALA A 26 -13.40 19.56 -2.91
CA ALA A 26 -13.44 18.11 -3.06
C ALA A 26 -12.05 17.47 -3.23
N ARG A 27 -11.10 18.20 -3.84
CA ARG A 27 -9.71 17.74 -3.99
C ARG A 27 -8.95 17.81 -2.67
N ALA A 28 -9.18 18.84 -1.86
CA ALA A 28 -8.58 18.96 -0.53
C ALA A 28 -9.08 17.86 0.41
N GLU A 29 -10.39 17.60 0.44
CA GLU A 29 -10.98 16.51 1.24
C GLU A 29 -10.46 15.14 0.81
N ALA A 30 -10.37 14.87 -0.50
CA ALA A 30 -9.80 13.62 -1.01
C ALA A 30 -8.31 13.44 -0.63
N GLN A 31 -7.57 14.55 -0.58
CA GLN A 31 -6.16 14.54 -0.19
C GLN A 31 -6.00 14.29 1.32
N GLU A 32 -6.85 14.88 2.15
CA GLU A 32 -6.89 14.65 3.59
C GLU A 32 -7.29 13.20 3.91
N ALA A 33 -8.33 12.68 3.25
CA ALA A 33 -8.73 11.27 3.38
C ALA A 33 -7.60 10.30 3.00
N ARG A 34 -6.85 10.62 1.92
CA ARG A 34 -5.70 9.81 1.51
C ARG A 34 -4.55 9.87 2.52
N ALA A 35 -4.30 11.03 3.11
CA ALA A 35 -3.30 11.19 4.17
C ALA A 35 -3.70 10.38 5.42
N GLN A 36 -4.98 10.40 5.77
CA GLN A 36 -5.51 9.61 6.89
C GLN A 36 -5.32 8.11 6.64
N MET A 37 -5.69 7.60 5.46
CA MET A 37 -5.47 6.18 5.10
C MET A 37 -3.99 5.78 5.17
N ALA A 38 -3.07 6.68 4.79
CA ALA A 38 -1.65 6.42 4.88
C ALA A 38 -1.17 6.34 6.34
N SER A 39 -1.69 7.22 7.20
CA SER A 39 -1.44 7.19 8.65
C SER A 39 -1.96 5.90 9.29
N ASP A 40 -3.19 5.51 8.96
CA ASP A 40 -3.82 4.30 9.47
C ASP A 40 -3.03 3.04 9.05
N PHE A 41 -2.55 3.02 7.81
CA PHE A 41 -1.71 1.93 7.33
C PHE A 41 -0.34 1.89 8.04
N ALA A 42 0.26 3.03 8.35
CA ALA A 42 1.50 3.08 9.12
C ALA A 42 1.30 2.50 10.54
N LEU A 43 0.18 2.82 11.18
CA LEU A 43 -0.19 2.25 12.48
C LEU A 43 -0.42 0.73 12.40
N TYR A 44 -1.08 0.27 11.33
CA TYR A 44 -1.24 -1.14 11.03
C TYR A 44 0.12 -1.87 10.92
N LEU A 45 1.06 -1.33 10.14
CA LEU A 45 2.40 -1.91 10.01
C LEU A 45 3.15 -1.93 11.35
N ALA A 46 3.02 -0.88 12.16
CA ALA A 46 3.62 -0.83 13.49
C ALA A 46 3.05 -1.92 14.42
N ARG A 47 1.76 -2.21 14.34
CA ARG A 47 1.12 -3.32 15.06
C ARG A 47 1.60 -4.67 14.54
N LEU A 48 1.62 -4.86 13.22
CA LEU A 48 2.09 -6.10 12.59
C LEU A 48 3.55 -6.42 12.94
N SER A 49 4.41 -5.40 13.04
CA SER A 49 5.81 -5.55 13.45
C SER A 49 6.00 -6.13 14.86
N LYS A 50 4.95 -6.13 15.68
CA LYS A 50 4.93 -6.63 17.06
C LYS A 50 4.02 -7.86 17.21
N ALA A 51 3.46 -8.37 16.11
CA ALA A 51 2.58 -9.53 16.15
C ALA A 51 3.40 -10.80 16.38
N GLU A 52 3.20 -11.42 17.54
CA GLU A 52 3.96 -12.58 18.02
C GLU A 52 3.10 -13.85 18.06
N SER A 53 1.77 -13.72 18.15
CA SER A 53 0.86 -14.86 18.17
C SER A 53 0.20 -15.12 16.81
N ALA A 54 -0.20 -16.37 16.58
CA ALA A 54 -0.94 -16.76 15.38
C ALA A 54 -2.27 -15.98 15.24
N THR A 55 -2.97 -15.74 16.35
CA THR A 55 -4.21 -14.95 16.38
C THR A 55 -3.98 -13.50 15.96
N GLN A 56 -2.94 -12.83 16.49
CA GLN A 56 -2.61 -11.46 16.11
C GLN A 56 -2.28 -11.33 14.62
N VAL A 57 -1.57 -12.33 14.08
CA VAL A 57 -1.26 -12.39 12.65
C VAL A 57 -2.52 -12.58 11.83
N ASP A 58 -3.38 -13.54 12.19
CA ASP A 58 -4.60 -13.84 11.44
C ASP A 58 -5.57 -12.64 11.44
N ASP A 59 -5.71 -11.94 12.58
CA ASP A 59 -6.48 -10.69 12.67
C ASP A 59 -5.90 -9.60 11.76
N ALA A 60 -4.57 -9.46 11.75
CA ALA A 60 -3.88 -8.50 10.89
C ALA A 60 -4.01 -8.85 9.40
N VAL A 61 -4.10 -10.13 9.03
CA VAL A 61 -4.36 -10.57 7.66
C VAL A 61 -5.76 -10.11 7.22
N VAL A 62 -6.77 -10.37 8.05
CA VAL A 62 -8.16 -9.95 7.77
C VAL A 62 -8.22 -8.43 7.61
N GLU A 63 -7.66 -7.68 8.56
CA GLU A 63 -7.62 -6.22 8.52
C GLU A 63 -6.93 -5.70 7.24
N PHE A 64 -5.84 -6.33 6.80
CA PHE A 64 -5.15 -5.95 5.55
C PHE A 64 -6.05 -6.12 4.32
N PHE A 65 -6.70 -7.26 4.19
CA PHE A 65 -7.55 -7.54 3.03
C PHE A 65 -8.75 -6.59 2.94
N HIS A 66 -9.33 -6.21 4.08
CA HIS A 66 -10.48 -5.31 4.12
C HIS A 66 -10.09 -3.84 3.92
N ASN A 67 -9.01 -3.38 4.55
CA ASN A 67 -8.77 -1.94 4.69
C ASN A 67 -7.56 -1.44 3.89
N PHE A 68 -6.60 -2.31 3.56
CA PHE A 68 -5.27 -1.86 3.11
C PHE A 68 -4.76 -2.54 1.84
N ASN A 69 -5.54 -3.39 1.17
CA ASN A 69 -5.11 -4.14 -0.02
C ASN A 69 -5.01 -3.27 -1.28
N THR A 70 -3.98 -2.43 -1.35
CA THR A 70 -3.59 -1.66 -2.53
C THR A 70 -2.23 -2.11 -3.05
N ARG A 71 -1.94 -1.88 -4.34
CA ARG A 71 -0.64 -2.23 -4.94
C ARG A 71 0.54 -1.59 -4.19
N ALA A 72 0.39 -0.33 -3.77
CA ALA A 72 1.42 0.38 -3.02
C ALA A 72 1.64 -0.26 -1.64
N ASN A 73 0.55 -0.55 -0.93
CA ASN A 73 0.61 -1.14 0.40
C ASN A 73 1.16 -2.57 0.38
N ARG A 74 0.88 -3.37 -0.65
CA ARG A 74 1.50 -4.70 -0.82
C ARG A 74 3.02 -4.64 -0.91
N ARG A 75 3.56 -3.62 -1.58
CA ARG A 75 5.01 -3.40 -1.66
C ARG A 75 5.58 -2.98 -0.30
N ALA A 76 4.92 -2.04 0.38
CA ALA A 76 5.34 -1.61 1.72
C ALA A 76 5.27 -2.77 2.73
N LEU A 77 4.26 -3.62 2.63
CA LEU A 77 4.10 -4.83 3.44
C LEU A 77 5.24 -5.82 3.19
N ALA A 78 5.63 -6.06 1.93
CA ALA A 78 6.78 -6.92 1.64
C ALA A 78 8.08 -6.37 2.25
N GLN A 79 8.28 -5.05 2.21
CA GLN A 79 9.42 -4.40 2.86
C GLN A 79 9.39 -4.56 4.38
N GLN A 80 8.21 -4.50 5.00
CA GLN A 80 8.05 -4.71 6.44
C GLN A 80 8.51 -6.11 6.88
N PHE A 81 8.28 -7.15 6.06
CA PHE A 81 8.74 -8.51 6.36
C PHE A 81 10.25 -8.71 6.17
N LEU A 82 10.89 -7.93 5.30
CA LEU A 82 12.34 -7.93 5.14
C LEU A 82 13.06 -7.12 6.22
N ALA A 83 12.40 -6.09 6.76
CA ALA A 83 12.97 -5.20 7.78
C ALA A 83 12.96 -5.76 9.22
N VAL A 84 12.74 -7.07 9.40
CA VAL A 84 12.69 -7.69 10.73
C VAL A 84 14.09 -7.64 11.36
N PRO A 85 14.25 -7.05 12.56
CA PRO A 85 15.55 -6.99 13.21
C PRO A 85 16.06 -8.39 13.55
N ARG A 86 17.37 -8.64 13.32
CA ARG A 86 18.04 -9.91 13.67
C ARG A 86 17.91 -10.30 15.15
N THR A 87 17.62 -9.35 16.03
CA THR A 87 17.38 -9.60 17.46
C THR A 87 15.99 -10.15 17.78
N LYS A 88 15.07 -10.20 16.80
CA LYS A 88 13.67 -10.60 16.99
C LYS A 88 13.28 -11.79 16.11
N LEU A 89 14.11 -12.83 16.11
CA LEU A 89 13.89 -14.04 15.30
C LEU A 89 12.58 -14.77 15.64
N HIS A 90 12.02 -14.56 16.85
CA HIS A 90 10.73 -15.11 17.24
C HIS A 90 9.56 -14.61 16.38
N LEU A 91 9.72 -13.47 15.69
CA LEU A 91 8.71 -12.92 14.77
C LEU A 91 8.69 -13.61 13.41
N LEU A 92 9.74 -14.37 13.04
CA LEU A 92 9.84 -14.99 11.73
C LEU A 92 8.74 -16.01 11.47
N ALA A 93 8.43 -16.86 12.45
CA ALA A 93 7.38 -17.87 12.31
C ALA A 93 5.98 -17.22 12.16
N PRO A 94 5.57 -16.28 13.03
CA PRO A 94 4.35 -15.50 12.85
C PRO A 94 4.28 -14.77 11.49
N HIS A 95 5.34 -14.08 11.07
CA HIS A 95 5.36 -13.36 9.79
C HIS A 95 5.34 -14.30 8.58
N SER A 96 6.00 -15.46 8.66
CA SER A 96 5.93 -16.50 7.63
C SER A 96 4.52 -17.04 7.47
N ARG A 97 3.78 -17.20 8.57
CA ARG A 97 2.35 -17.57 8.52
C ARG A 97 1.54 -16.53 7.75
N PHE A 98 1.75 -15.23 8.03
CA PHE A 98 1.08 -14.16 7.29
C PHE A 98 1.29 -14.33 5.78
N ILE A 99 2.55 -14.47 5.36
CA ILE A 99 2.92 -14.62 3.95
C ILE A 99 2.25 -15.86 3.34
N ALA A 100 2.25 -16.98 4.06
CA ALA A 100 1.63 -18.23 3.61
C ALA A 100 0.11 -18.11 3.42
N VAL A 101 -0.60 -17.43 4.32
CA VAL A 101 -2.06 -17.21 4.22
C VAL A 101 -2.38 -16.31 3.03
N VAL A 102 -1.53 -15.31 2.76
CA VAL A 102 -1.74 -14.32 1.70
C VAL A 102 -1.36 -14.84 0.31
N ALA A 103 -0.40 -15.76 0.22
CA ALA A 103 0.18 -16.23 -1.04
C ALA A 103 -0.82 -16.72 -2.12
N PRO A 104 -1.92 -17.43 -1.78
CA PRO A 104 -2.90 -17.86 -2.78
C PRO A 104 -3.63 -16.69 -3.45
N TYR A 105 -3.79 -15.58 -2.75
CA TYR A 105 -4.61 -14.44 -3.17
C TYR A 105 -3.79 -13.28 -3.72
N LEU A 106 -2.59 -13.04 -3.15
CA LEU A 106 -1.71 -11.93 -3.50
C LEU A 106 -0.30 -12.43 -3.76
N LYS A 107 -0.03 -12.89 -4.99
CA LYS A 107 1.27 -13.45 -5.39
C LYS A 107 2.43 -12.44 -5.33
N GLU A 108 2.12 -11.14 -5.45
CA GLU A 108 3.13 -10.08 -5.46
C GLU A 108 3.93 -9.99 -4.15
N VAL A 109 3.28 -10.19 -3.00
CA VAL A 109 3.90 -10.10 -1.67
C VAL A 109 4.95 -11.20 -1.44
N PRO A 110 4.62 -12.50 -1.51
CA PRO A 110 5.60 -13.57 -1.31
C PRO A 110 6.72 -13.53 -2.35
N GLN A 111 6.43 -13.14 -3.61
CA GLN A 111 7.47 -13.01 -4.64
C GLN A 111 8.50 -11.94 -4.30
N GLN A 112 8.05 -10.77 -3.83
CA GLN A 112 8.96 -9.69 -3.43
C GLN A 112 9.78 -10.05 -2.20
N VAL A 113 9.15 -10.69 -1.20
CA VAL A 113 9.87 -11.15 -0.01
C VAL A 113 10.92 -12.19 -0.39
N LEU A 114 10.56 -13.19 -1.19
CA LEU A 114 11.51 -14.22 -1.61
C LEU A 114 12.69 -13.65 -2.39
N ALA A 115 12.44 -12.74 -3.35
CA ALA A 115 13.50 -12.10 -4.11
C ALA A 115 14.43 -11.26 -3.21
N GLY A 116 13.88 -10.54 -2.23
CA GLY A 116 14.67 -9.78 -1.26
C GLY A 116 15.55 -10.69 -0.40
N LEU A 117 14.99 -11.79 0.12
CA LEU A 117 15.73 -12.77 0.92
C LEU A 117 16.85 -13.44 0.11
N GLN A 118 16.59 -13.79 -1.16
CA GLN A 118 17.61 -14.34 -2.05
C GLN A 118 18.76 -13.35 -2.26
N GLN A 119 18.44 -12.08 -2.53
CA GLN A 119 19.43 -11.03 -2.70
C GLN A 119 20.26 -10.81 -1.42
N GLU A 120 19.64 -10.76 -0.25
CA GLU A 120 20.35 -10.65 1.03
C GLU A 120 21.26 -11.86 1.27
N LEU A 121 20.79 -13.06 0.97
CA LEU A 121 21.60 -14.28 1.08
C LEU A 121 22.81 -14.25 0.13
N GLU A 122 22.62 -13.85 -1.11
CA GLU A 122 23.71 -13.70 -2.08
C GLU A 122 24.75 -12.70 -1.61
N GLN A 123 24.32 -11.57 -1.05
CA GLN A 123 25.21 -10.57 -0.46
C GLN A 123 26.00 -11.14 0.73
N MET A 124 25.33 -11.85 1.65
CA MET A 124 25.98 -12.50 2.80
C MET A 124 26.99 -13.59 2.40
N ILE A 125 26.78 -14.26 1.27
CA ILE A 125 27.70 -15.26 0.71
C ILE A 125 28.89 -14.58 0.02
N ALA A 126 28.65 -13.50 -0.72
CA ALA A 126 29.69 -12.74 -1.42
C ALA A 126 30.63 -12.01 -0.43
N GLU A 127 30.10 -11.55 0.70
CA GLU A 127 30.87 -10.94 1.77
C GLU A 127 31.65 -11.98 2.57
N LYS A 128 32.96 -12.07 2.26
CA LYS A 128 33.96 -12.83 3.03
C LYS A 128 34.39 -12.05 4.28
N ASP A 129 33.47 -11.71 5.17
CA ASP A 129 33.84 -11.07 6.43
C ASP A 129 33.96 -12.10 7.57
N PRO A 130 35.19 -12.43 8.05
CA PRO A 130 35.41 -13.44 9.09
C PRO A 130 34.89 -13.03 10.48
N ILE A 131 34.45 -11.78 10.70
CA ILE A 131 33.99 -11.27 12.00
C ILE A 131 32.47 -11.35 12.16
N ALA A 132 31.71 -11.50 11.08
CA ALA A 132 30.25 -11.33 11.09
C ALA A 132 29.47 -12.67 11.10
N ILE A 133 29.95 -13.72 11.78
CA ILE A 133 29.23 -15.00 11.85
C ILE A 133 27.83 -14.83 12.47
N GLU A 134 27.67 -13.92 13.44
CA GLU A 134 26.38 -13.55 14.03
C GLU A 134 25.42 -12.83 13.06
N SER A 135 25.91 -12.28 11.95
CA SER A 135 25.06 -11.65 10.93
C SER A 135 24.43 -12.66 9.94
N LYS A 136 24.94 -13.91 9.95
CA LYS A 136 24.58 -14.98 9.03
C LYS A 136 23.53 -15.95 9.61
N ILE A 137 22.97 -15.67 10.80
CA ILE A 137 21.92 -16.46 11.48
C ILE A 137 20.75 -15.56 11.83
#